data_AF-A0A2D7NVN7-F1
#
_entry.id   AF-A0A2D7NVN7-F1
#
_cell.length_a   1.000
_cell.length_b   1.000
_cell.length_c   1.000
_cell.angle_alpha   90.00
_cell.angle_beta   90.00
_cell.angle_gamma   90.00
#
_symmetry.space_group_name_H-M   'P 1'
#
loop_
_entity.id
_entity.type
_entity.pdbx_description
1 polymer ?
#
loop_
_entity_poly.entity_id
_entity_poly.type
_entity_poly.pdbx_seq_one_letter_code
_entity_poly.pdbx_strand_id
1 'polypeptide(L)'
;MKFTEIATLSGKGGLFKVINPTRTGFILEALDGSKKRMIVGASVKVSVLSEISIYVLQEVESVPLLEVFKIIHKNYAGEIGLDKKSDHDELKSFFKSVLPYYDVNRVYVSDIKKVITWYQSLLNLGLGNLIEGDNPETKKEMKVKPEVDDVVQRSAAKNKNKKGSNSTKKVDKS
;
A
#
# COMPACT_ATOMS: atom_id res chain seq x y z
N MET A 1 -16.77 -18.00 -3.95
CA MET A 1 -15.46 -17.51 -4.45
C MET A 1 -14.57 -17.33 -3.24
N LYS A 2 -13.29 -17.68 -3.32
CA LYS A 2 -12.34 -17.53 -2.21
C LYS A 2 -11.27 -16.50 -2.57
N PHE A 3 -10.65 -15.88 -1.56
CA PHE A 3 -9.54 -14.94 -1.78
C PHE A 3 -8.35 -15.59 -2.52
N THR A 4 -8.12 -16.88 -2.29
CA THR A 4 -7.08 -17.69 -2.96
C THR A 4 -7.34 -17.93 -4.44
N GLU A 5 -8.54 -17.65 -4.94
CA GLU A 5 -8.88 -17.79 -6.36
C GLU A 5 -8.69 -16.48 -7.13
N ILE A 6 -8.35 -15.38 -6.45
CA ILE A 6 -8.23 -14.06 -7.07
C ILE A 6 -6.80 -13.82 -7.50
N ALA A 7 -6.62 -13.47 -8.76
CA ALA A 7 -5.32 -13.18 -9.36
C ALA A 7 -5.31 -11.87 -10.13
N THR A 8 -4.11 -11.37 -10.35
CA THR A 8 -3.79 -10.21 -11.16
C THR A 8 -2.85 -10.62 -12.29
N LEU A 9 -2.88 -9.88 -13.39
CA LEU A 9 -2.01 -10.09 -14.54
C LEU A 9 -1.04 -8.93 -14.68
N SER A 10 0.26 -9.22 -14.74
CA SER A 10 1.24 -8.17 -15.01
C SER A 10 1.00 -7.54 -16.38
N GLY A 11 0.94 -6.21 -16.43
CA GLY A 11 0.71 -5.44 -17.66
C GLY A 11 -0.75 -5.35 -18.10
N LYS A 12 -1.68 -6.08 -17.45
CA LYS A 12 -3.12 -5.97 -17.70
C LYS A 12 -3.83 -5.56 -16.41
N GLY A 13 -4.53 -4.44 -16.45
CA GLY A 13 -5.34 -4.00 -15.32
C GLY A 13 -6.49 -4.95 -15.02
N GLY A 14 -6.96 -4.93 -13.77
CA GLY A 14 -8.13 -5.68 -13.32
C GLY A 14 -7.80 -6.92 -12.49
N LEU A 15 -8.87 -7.52 -11.96
CA LEU A 15 -8.82 -8.77 -11.21
C LEU A 15 -9.39 -9.90 -12.05
N PHE A 16 -8.87 -11.10 -11.80
CA PHE A 16 -9.26 -12.31 -12.51
C PHE A 16 -9.49 -13.43 -11.50
N LYS A 17 -10.43 -14.31 -11.79
CA LYS A 17 -10.58 -15.57 -11.06
C LYS A 17 -9.76 -16.65 -11.76
N VAL A 18 -8.92 -17.34 -11.00
CA VAL A 18 -8.25 -18.55 -11.46
C VAL A 18 -9.29 -19.68 -11.51
N ILE A 19 -9.53 -20.21 -12.70
CA ILE A 19 -10.43 -21.36 -12.88
C ILE A 19 -9.58 -22.62 -12.72
N ASN A 20 -8.79 -22.97 -13.74
CA ASN A 20 -7.96 -24.16 -13.75
C ASN A 20 -6.59 -23.88 -14.40
N PRO A 21 -5.52 -24.53 -13.94
CA PRO A 21 -4.28 -24.62 -14.70
C PRO A 21 -4.48 -25.47 -15.97
N THR A 22 -3.66 -25.22 -16.99
CA THR A 22 -3.64 -25.93 -18.27
C THR A 22 -2.20 -26.25 -18.66
N ARG A 23 -2.02 -27.13 -19.65
CA ARG A 23 -0.67 -27.48 -20.16
C ARG A 23 0.10 -26.26 -20.68
N THR A 24 -0.59 -25.23 -21.16
CA THR A 24 0.01 -24.04 -21.78
C THR A 24 -0.01 -22.80 -20.89
N GLY A 25 -0.56 -22.88 -19.67
CA GLY A 25 -0.69 -21.76 -18.74
C GLY A 25 -1.93 -21.86 -17.86
N PHE A 26 -2.71 -20.78 -17.71
CA PHE A 26 -3.88 -20.73 -16.81
C PHE A 26 -5.15 -20.30 -17.54
N ILE A 27 -6.29 -20.90 -17.18
CA ILE A 27 -7.61 -20.38 -17.56
C ILE A 27 -8.05 -19.40 -16.49
N LEU A 28 -8.22 -18.15 -16.89
CA LEU A 28 -8.67 -17.06 -16.04
C LEU A 28 -10.03 -16.55 -16.50
N GLU A 29 -10.87 -16.14 -15.55
CA GLU A 29 -12.14 -15.47 -15.80
C GLU A 29 -12.06 -14.01 -15.34
N ALA A 30 -12.40 -13.06 -16.21
CA ALA A 30 -12.38 -11.64 -15.88
C ALA A 30 -13.42 -11.30 -14.81
N LEU A 31 -13.00 -10.56 -13.78
CA LEU A 31 -13.87 -10.02 -12.73
C LEU A 31 -14.22 -8.57 -13.06
N ASP A 32 -14.98 -8.37 -14.13
CA ASP A 32 -15.43 -7.06 -14.62
C ASP A 32 -16.92 -7.07 -15.01
N GLY A 33 -17.66 -8.10 -14.56
CA GLY A 33 -19.06 -8.34 -14.94
C GLY A 33 -19.23 -9.05 -16.28
N SER A 34 -18.24 -9.01 -17.20
CA SER A 34 -18.31 -9.70 -18.49
C SER A 34 -18.16 -11.22 -18.36
N LYS A 35 -17.50 -11.69 -17.29
CA LYS A 35 -17.16 -13.10 -17.04
C LYS A 35 -16.47 -13.78 -18.22
N LYS A 36 -15.77 -13.00 -19.06
CA LYS A 36 -15.02 -13.53 -20.21
C LYS A 36 -13.86 -14.38 -19.72
N ARG A 37 -13.76 -15.59 -20.27
CA ARG A 37 -12.64 -16.50 -20.01
C ARG A 37 -11.52 -16.26 -21.01
N MET A 38 -10.28 -16.34 -20.52
CA MET A 38 -9.09 -16.24 -21.35
C MET A 38 -8.04 -17.24 -20.90
N ILE A 39 -7.33 -17.78 -21.86
CA ILE A 39 -6.16 -18.62 -21.61
C ILE A 39 -4.96 -17.68 -21.60
N VAL A 40 -4.28 -17.64 -20.45
CA VAL A 40 -3.07 -16.87 -20.26
C VAL A 40 -1.89 -17.83 -20.34
N GLY A 41 -0.99 -17.59 -21.29
CA GLY A 41 0.21 -18.41 -21.48
C GLY A 41 1.17 -18.30 -20.30
N ALA A 42 2.04 -19.32 -20.12
CA ALA A 42 3.04 -19.36 -19.05
C ALA A 42 4.05 -18.18 -19.05
N SER A 43 4.17 -17.44 -20.16
CA SER A 43 5.03 -16.25 -20.25
C SER A 43 4.48 -15.03 -19.51
N VAL A 44 3.17 -14.99 -19.26
CA VAL A 44 2.54 -13.87 -18.55
C VAL A 44 2.60 -14.14 -17.06
N LYS A 45 3.08 -13.15 -16.31
CA LYS A 45 3.13 -13.23 -14.85
C LYS A 45 1.72 -13.10 -14.27
N VAL A 46 1.23 -14.21 -13.73
CA VAL A 46 0.00 -14.29 -12.94
C VAL A 46 0.39 -14.24 -11.47
N SER A 47 -0.21 -13.33 -10.71
CA SER A 47 0.04 -13.21 -9.27
C SER A 47 -1.27 -13.38 -8.51
N VAL A 48 -1.37 -14.42 -7.69
CA VAL A 48 -2.54 -14.70 -6.84
C VAL A 48 -2.48 -13.78 -5.62
N LEU A 49 -3.58 -13.10 -5.29
CA LEU A 49 -3.59 -12.12 -4.19
C LEU A 49 -3.25 -12.75 -2.83
N SER A 50 -3.57 -14.02 -2.61
CA SER A 50 -3.23 -14.76 -1.38
C SER A 50 -1.73 -15.05 -1.22
N GLU A 51 -0.95 -14.99 -2.30
CA GLU A 51 0.49 -15.22 -2.27
C GLU A 51 1.28 -13.91 -2.13
N ILE A 52 0.61 -12.76 -2.21
CA ILE A 52 1.23 -11.46 -2.09
C ILE A 52 1.34 -11.09 -0.60
N SER A 53 2.54 -10.66 -0.20
CA SER A 53 2.83 -10.15 1.13
C SER A 53 3.60 -8.84 1.03
N ILE A 54 3.44 -7.99 2.05
CA ILE A 54 4.08 -6.69 2.17
C ILE A 54 5.23 -6.80 3.16
N TYR A 55 6.44 -6.38 2.76
CA TYR A 55 7.61 -6.39 3.64
C TYR A 55 7.47 -5.39 4.78
N VAL A 56 7.84 -5.82 5.99
CA VAL A 56 7.85 -4.98 7.20
C VAL A 56 9.17 -5.15 7.94
N LEU A 57 9.52 -4.17 8.77
CA LEU A 57 10.79 -4.10 9.51
C LEU A 57 10.69 -4.69 10.94
N GLN A 58 9.71 -5.58 11.18
CA GLN A 58 9.47 -6.20 12.49
C GLN A 58 10.08 -7.61 12.57
N GLU A 59 9.83 -8.34 13.66
CA GLU A 59 10.22 -9.75 13.81
C GLU A 59 9.65 -10.64 12.70
N VAL A 60 8.45 -10.29 12.22
CA VAL A 60 7.85 -10.90 11.04
C VAL A 60 8.34 -10.14 9.81
N GLU A 61 8.97 -10.83 8.84
CA GLU A 61 9.55 -10.15 7.66
C GLU A 61 8.47 -9.65 6.67
N SER A 62 7.25 -10.20 6.73
CA SER A 62 6.17 -9.78 5.82
C SER A 62 4.76 -10.00 6.38
N VAL A 63 3.82 -9.16 5.94
CA VAL A 63 2.40 -9.24 6.29
C VAL A 63 1.59 -9.66 5.05
N PRO A 64 0.75 -10.71 5.13
CA PRO A 64 -0.09 -11.12 4.01
C PRO A 64 -1.05 -10.02 3.55
N LEU A 65 -1.26 -9.91 2.23
CA LEU A 65 -2.12 -8.86 1.66
C LEU A 65 -3.55 -8.87 2.22
N LEU A 66 -4.09 -10.06 2.53
CA LEU A 66 -5.41 -10.19 3.14
C LEU A 66 -5.50 -9.45 4.48
N GLU A 67 -4.47 -9.55 5.32
CA GLU A 67 -4.41 -8.85 6.62
C GLU A 67 -4.31 -7.34 6.43
N VAL A 68 -3.55 -6.90 5.43
CA VAL A 68 -3.48 -5.47 5.05
C VAL A 68 -4.87 -4.96 4.65
N PHE A 69 -5.61 -5.70 3.82
CA PHE A 69 -6.98 -5.33 3.44
C PHE A 69 -7.94 -5.28 4.62
N LYS A 70 -7.81 -6.20 5.59
CA LYS A 70 -8.59 -6.16 6.83
C LYS A 70 -8.33 -4.89 7.64
N ILE A 71 -7.06 -4.50 7.80
CA ILE A 71 -6.69 -3.28 8.51
C ILE A 71 -7.25 -2.05 7.78
N ILE A 72 -7.13 -2.00 6.46
CA ILE A 72 -7.73 -0.94 5.64
C ILE A 72 -9.24 -0.89 5.88
N HIS A 73 -9.93 -2.03 5.77
CA HIS A 73 -11.38 -2.07 5.92
C HIS A 73 -11.85 -1.63 7.30
N LYS A 74 -11.11 -2.02 8.35
CA LYS A 74 -11.37 -1.61 9.73
C LYS A 74 -11.19 -0.10 9.95
N ASN A 75 -10.15 0.48 9.37
CA ASN A 75 -9.80 1.90 9.59
C ASN A 75 -10.61 2.86 8.72
N TYR A 76 -11.04 2.41 7.54
CA TYR A 76 -11.64 3.26 6.50
C TYR A 76 -13.08 2.85 6.14
N ALA A 77 -13.65 1.83 6.78
CA ALA A 77 -15.02 1.35 6.58
C ALA A 77 -15.41 1.08 5.11
N GLY A 78 -14.44 0.73 4.26
CA GLY A 78 -14.66 0.49 2.84
C GLY A 78 -14.29 1.67 1.93
N GLU A 79 -14.08 2.87 2.48
CA GLU A 79 -13.80 4.07 1.68
C GLU A 79 -12.46 4.70 2.05
N ILE A 80 -11.46 4.48 1.19
CA ILE A 80 -10.11 5.00 1.41
C ILE A 80 -10.01 6.51 1.09
N GLY A 81 -10.88 7.04 0.23
CA GLY A 81 -10.80 8.42 -0.26
C GLY A 81 -9.57 8.75 -1.11
N LEU A 82 -8.78 7.74 -1.51
CA LEU A 82 -7.59 7.87 -2.36
C LEU A 82 -7.77 7.13 -3.68
N ASP A 83 -7.07 7.58 -4.72
CA ASP A 83 -6.98 6.90 -6.01
C ASP A 83 -5.51 6.64 -6.38
N LYS A 84 -5.27 5.81 -7.39
CA LYS A 84 -3.94 5.60 -7.99
C LYS A 84 -3.28 6.88 -8.53
N LYS A 85 -4.06 7.96 -8.68
CA LYS A 85 -3.65 9.30 -9.11
C LYS A 85 -3.31 10.24 -7.95
N SER A 86 -3.59 9.84 -6.71
CA SER A 86 -3.22 10.63 -5.52
C SER A 86 -1.72 10.88 -5.45
N ASP A 87 -1.35 11.92 -4.72
CA ASP A 87 0.05 12.32 -4.63
C ASP A 87 0.91 11.22 -3.97
N HIS A 88 2.18 11.16 -4.33
CA HIS A 88 3.08 10.13 -3.83
C HIS A 88 3.23 10.18 -2.30
N ASP A 89 3.21 11.37 -1.71
CA ASP A 89 3.35 11.53 -0.27
C ASP A 89 2.04 11.24 0.48
N GLU A 90 0.89 11.53 -0.13
CA GLU A 90 -0.43 11.10 0.37
C GLU A 90 -0.52 9.57 0.43
N LEU A 91 -0.10 8.88 -0.65
CA LEU A 91 -0.12 7.43 -0.74
C LEU A 91 0.77 6.78 0.33
N LYS A 92 1.98 7.31 0.55
CA LYS A 92 2.87 6.83 1.61
C LYS A 92 2.29 7.09 3.00
N SER A 93 1.70 8.27 3.22
CA SER A 93 1.12 8.65 4.51
C SER A 93 -0.05 7.74 4.88
N PHE A 94 -0.91 7.43 3.90
CA PHE A 94 -1.96 6.43 4.04
C PHE A 94 -1.38 5.04 4.32
N PHE A 95 -0.39 4.60 3.56
CA PHE A 95 0.15 3.26 3.77
C PHE A 95 0.82 3.12 5.14
N LYS A 96 1.44 4.20 5.63
CA LYS A 96 2.01 4.28 6.98
C LYS A 96 0.94 4.29 8.08
N SER A 97 -0.24 4.87 7.85
CA SER A 97 -1.33 4.81 8.84
C SER A 97 -1.90 3.38 8.97
N VAL A 98 -1.88 2.60 7.88
CA VAL A 98 -2.32 1.20 7.85
C VAL A 98 -1.23 0.28 8.41
N LEU A 99 0.01 0.43 7.97
CA LEU A 99 1.16 -0.38 8.38
C LEU A 99 2.31 0.54 8.82
N PRO A 100 2.42 0.93 10.08
CA PRO A 100 3.46 1.88 10.52
C PRO A 100 4.90 1.42 10.29
N TYR A 101 5.11 0.10 10.19
CA TYR A 101 6.43 -0.54 10.13
C TYR A 101 6.74 -1.18 8.76
N TYR A 102 6.04 -0.80 7.69
CA TYR A 102 6.36 -1.31 6.36
C TYR A 102 7.77 -0.87 5.90
N ASP A 103 8.45 -1.73 5.15
CA ASP A 103 9.78 -1.41 4.63
C ASP A 103 9.68 -0.44 3.44
N VAL A 104 9.95 0.83 3.69
CA VAL A 104 9.91 1.92 2.69
C VAL A 104 10.91 1.70 1.54
N ASN A 105 11.98 0.92 1.75
CA ASN A 105 12.98 0.65 0.71
C ASN A 105 12.54 -0.48 -0.24
N ARG A 106 11.69 -1.39 0.23
CA ARG A 106 11.19 -2.55 -0.54
C ARG A 106 9.80 -2.33 -1.10
N VAL A 107 8.97 -1.51 -0.45
CA VAL A 107 7.59 -1.24 -0.87
C VAL A 107 7.56 0.09 -1.62
N TYR A 108 7.49 0.01 -2.95
CA TYR A 108 7.47 1.19 -3.80
C TYR A 108 6.07 1.80 -3.87
N VAL A 109 6.00 3.09 -4.25
CA VAL A 109 4.72 3.80 -4.48
C VAL A 109 3.84 3.05 -5.49
N SER A 110 4.43 2.40 -6.50
CA SER A 110 3.70 1.58 -7.45
C SER A 110 2.99 0.40 -6.79
N ASP A 111 3.56 -0.20 -5.76
CA ASP A 111 2.95 -1.32 -5.05
C ASP A 111 1.83 -0.85 -4.15
N ILE A 112 2.00 0.30 -3.48
CA ILE A 112 0.91 0.96 -2.74
C ILE A 112 -0.26 1.26 -3.67
N LYS A 113 -0.01 1.81 -4.87
CA LYS A 113 -1.05 2.08 -5.89
C LYS A 113 -1.77 0.80 -6.30
N LYS A 114 -1.04 -0.31 -6.47
CA LYS A 114 -1.65 -1.63 -6.78
C LYS A 114 -2.55 -2.11 -5.65
N VAL A 115 -2.07 -2.06 -4.39
CA VAL A 115 -2.84 -2.48 -3.20
C VAL A 115 -4.16 -1.71 -3.13
N ILE A 116 -4.12 -0.38 -3.24
CA ILE A 116 -5.33 0.47 -3.24
C ILE A 116 -6.26 0.09 -4.39
N THR A 117 -5.73 -0.05 -5.61
CA THR A 117 -6.51 -0.41 -6.79
C THR A 117 -7.20 -1.76 -6.61
N TRP A 118 -6.51 -2.76 -6.07
CA TRP A 118 -7.06 -4.09 -5.84
C TRP A 118 -8.14 -4.07 -4.76
N TYR A 119 -7.89 -3.38 -3.64
CA TYR A 119 -8.87 -3.22 -2.59
C TYR A 119 -10.17 -2.58 -3.10
N GLN A 120 -10.06 -1.44 -3.81
CA GLN A 120 -11.21 -0.76 -4.40
C GLN A 120 -11.92 -1.64 -5.43
N SER A 121 -11.16 -2.38 -6.26
CA SER A 121 -11.74 -3.29 -7.24
C SER A 121 -12.55 -4.40 -6.56
N LEU A 122 -12.07 -4.97 -5.45
CA LEU A 122 -12.81 -5.99 -4.69
C LEU A 122 -14.13 -5.45 -4.15
N LEU A 123 -14.12 -4.24 -3.58
CA LEU A 123 -15.35 -3.60 -3.08
C LEU A 123 -16.35 -3.30 -4.19
N ASN A 124 -15.87 -2.73 -5.31
CA ASN A 124 -16.71 -2.43 -6.47
C ASN A 124 -17.36 -3.69 -7.09
N LEU A 125 -16.72 -4.84 -6.93
CA LEU A 125 -17.24 -6.13 -7.39
C LEU A 125 -18.18 -6.81 -6.38
N GLY A 126 -18.43 -6.19 -5.22
CA GLY A 126 -19.22 -6.80 -4.14
C GLY A 126 -18.50 -7.97 -3.45
N LEU A 127 -17.17 -8.05 -3.59
CA LEU A 127 -16.32 -9.10 -3.00
C LEU A 127 -15.69 -8.68 -1.67
N GLY A 128 -16.21 -7.63 -1.03
CA GLY A 128 -15.72 -7.14 0.27
C GLY A 128 -15.84 -8.17 1.39
N ASN A 129 -16.82 -9.07 1.32
CA ASN A 129 -16.99 -10.18 2.25
C ASN A 129 -15.77 -11.14 2.30
N LEU A 130 -14.95 -11.17 1.25
CA LEU A 130 -13.71 -11.97 1.23
C LEU A 130 -12.61 -11.37 2.12
N ILE A 131 -12.75 -10.11 2.50
CA ILE A 131 -11.83 -9.41 3.41
C ILE A 131 -12.23 -9.71 4.86
N GLU A 132 -13.52 -9.77 5.14
CA GLU A 132 -14.07 -9.95 6.50
C GLU A 132 -14.19 -11.43 6.95
N GLY A 133 -14.30 -12.38 6.01
CA GLY A 133 -14.64 -13.78 6.30
C GLY A 133 -13.47 -14.74 6.56
N ASP A 134 -13.42 -15.24 7.81
CA ASP A 134 -12.85 -16.47 8.41
C ASP A 134 -11.39 -16.91 8.16
N ASN A 135 -10.50 -16.56 9.11
CA ASN A 135 -9.65 -17.55 9.80
C ASN A 135 -9.34 -17.08 11.25
N PRO A 136 -9.65 -17.86 12.29
CA PRO A 136 -9.46 -17.51 13.71
C PRO A 136 -8.01 -17.59 14.25
N GLU A 137 -6.96 -17.46 13.44
CA GLU A 137 -5.57 -17.68 13.92
C GLU A 137 -4.70 -16.43 14.14
N THR A 138 -5.10 -15.22 13.76
CA THR A 138 -4.23 -14.02 13.93
C THR A 138 -4.48 -13.26 15.24
N LYS A 139 -4.70 -13.98 16.36
CA LYS A 139 -4.87 -13.37 17.71
C LYS A 139 -3.63 -13.37 18.62
N LYS A 140 -2.44 -13.69 18.10
CA LYS A 140 -1.16 -13.40 18.76
C LYS A 140 -0.31 -12.67 17.72
N GLU A 141 0.23 -11.47 17.90
CA GLU A 141 0.56 -10.71 19.09
C GLU A 141 0.88 -9.29 18.58
N MET A 142 0.06 -8.30 18.90
CA MET A 142 0.44 -6.90 18.71
C MET A 142 -0.17 -6.08 19.84
N LYS A 143 0.41 -6.26 21.02
CA LYS A 143 0.19 -5.41 22.19
C LYS A 143 1.47 -4.62 22.41
N VAL A 144 1.71 -3.61 21.59
CA VAL A 144 2.71 -2.58 21.90
C VAL A 144 1.97 -1.38 22.45
N LYS A 145 2.04 -1.25 23.78
CA LYS A 145 1.78 -0.01 24.50
C LYS A 145 2.66 1.10 23.92
N PRO A 146 2.16 2.32 23.69
CA PRO A 146 3.04 3.47 23.52
C PRO A 146 3.45 3.95 24.92
N GLU A 147 4.72 3.77 25.28
CA GLU A 147 5.33 4.51 26.36
C GLU A 147 6.66 5.10 25.84
N VAL A 148 6.55 6.40 25.52
CA VAL A 148 7.52 7.52 25.61
C VAL A 148 8.94 7.33 25.04
N ASP A 149 9.46 8.26 24.24
CA ASP A 149 10.20 9.38 24.83
C ASP A 149 10.16 10.70 24.06
N ASP A 150 10.03 11.73 24.89
CA ASP A 150 10.08 13.17 24.68
C ASP A 150 11.53 13.62 24.48
N VAL A 151 11.94 14.05 23.28
CA VAL A 151 13.17 14.85 23.09
C VAL A 151 13.02 15.79 21.88
N VAL A 152 12.45 16.98 22.06
CA VAL A 152 12.88 18.17 21.30
C VAL A 152 12.77 19.42 22.18
N GLN A 153 13.80 19.70 22.98
CA GLN A 153 14.18 21.06 23.33
C GLN A 153 15.71 21.22 23.34
N ARG A 154 16.16 22.34 22.76
CA ARG A 154 17.51 22.96 22.78
C ARG A 154 18.51 22.52 21.70
N SER A 155 18.51 23.29 20.62
CA SER A 155 19.74 23.70 19.94
C SER A 155 19.69 25.19 19.57
N ALA A 156 19.94 26.03 20.58
CA ALA A 156 20.34 27.41 20.39
C ALA A 156 21.82 27.55 20.79
N ALA A 157 22.73 27.57 19.81
CA ALA A 157 24.03 28.21 19.93
C ALA A 157 24.75 28.33 18.57
N LYS A 158 24.65 29.54 18.00
CA LYS A 158 25.81 30.38 17.63
C LYS A 158 26.70 29.88 16.48
N ASN A 159 26.31 30.22 15.25
CA ASN A 159 27.25 30.33 14.13
C ASN A 159 27.75 31.78 14.02
N LYS A 160 29.04 31.99 14.28
CA LYS A 160 29.79 33.22 13.95
C LYS A 160 30.66 32.90 12.73
N ASN A 161 30.41 33.52 11.56
CA ASN A 161 31.43 34.30 10.85
C ASN A 161 30.87 35.07 9.64
N LYS A 162 31.33 36.33 9.51
CA LYS A 162 31.57 37.20 8.33
C LYS A 162 30.92 36.78 6.99
N LYS A 163 30.31 37.67 6.20
CA LYS A 163 30.91 38.88 5.60
C LYS A 163 29.82 39.52 4.71
N GLY A 164 29.72 40.86 4.67
CA GLY A 164 28.81 41.52 3.73
C GLY A 164 28.58 42.99 4.05
N SER A 165 29.62 43.80 3.86
CA SER A 165 29.47 45.26 3.77
C SER A 165 28.64 45.58 2.54
N ASN A 166 27.48 46.22 2.72
CA ASN A 166 26.87 47.01 1.67
C ASN A 166 26.16 48.20 2.31
N SER A 167 26.82 49.36 2.30
CA SER A 167 26.22 50.63 2.69
C SER A 167 26.00 51.46 1.43
N THR A 168 24.76 51.55 1.00
CA THR A 168 24.27 52.59 0.10
C THR A 168 23.14 53.33 0.81
N LYS A 169 23.41 54.55 1.29
CA LYS A 169 22.42 55.63 1.21
C LYS A 169 23.06 57.02 1.34
N LYS A 170 22.86 57.79 0.27
CA LYS A 170 22.90 59.26 0.18
C LYS A 170 22.11 59.94 1.31
N VAL A 171 22.46 61.21 1.59
CA VAL A 171 21.64 62.45 1.80
C VAL A 171 22.60 63.48 2.47
N ASP A 172 23.09 64.55 1.83
CA ASP A 172 22.52 65.87 1.43
C ASP A 172 22.95 66.99 2.41
N LYS A 173 23.25 68.19 1.86
CA LYS A 173 23.43 69.51 2.53
C LYS A 173 24.65 69.68 3.47
N SER A 174 25.37 70.81 3.52
CA SER A 174 25.21 72.19 3.02
C SER A 174 26.56 72.77 2.62
#